data_AF-A0A3Q3JM23-F1
#
_entry.id   AF-A0A3Q3JM23-F1
#
_cell.length_a   1.000
_cell.length_b   1.000
_cell.length_c   1.000
_cell.angle_alpha   90.00
_cell.angle_beta   90.00
_cell.angle_gamma   90.00
#
_symmetry.space_group_name_H-M   'P 1'
#
loop_
_entity.id
_entity.type
_entity.pdbx_description
1 polymer ?
#
loop_
_entity_poly.entity_id
_entity_poly.type
_entity_poly.pdbx_seq_one_letter_code
_entity_poly.pdbx_strand_id
1 'polypeptide(L)'
;VYTFTFLLGLPANLLVLFVYVRKACKRGTTPNVVYAFNLCLANLALVAWLPIKAVETFRGWKLPPLVCPIYSFFLFSSLYGSCLFITAVTVGRYLSIAFPIIYKRYRHARISCLISIVLWALVILHLSFALVAEQGAYFVSTSGVTSTCYGIFNESQLAVLLPLRLEMSIVLFFLPLIVTSFCTLRCVTLVWRSHLQPMGKRRVLTVALSTLAVFVVCYAPYNASHVVGFVLEQSVEWRRYAMLTSICNVFLEPVV
;
A
#
# COMPACT_ATOMS: atom_id res chain seq x y z
N VAL A 1 10.64 5.22 14.70
CA VAL A 1 10.22 4.89 13.31
C VAL A 1 9.02 5.72 12.87
N TYR A 2 7.83 5.60 13.47
CA TYR A 2 6.62 6.35 13.06
C TYR A 2 6.83 7.87 12.87
N THR A 3 7.46 8.55 13.84
CA THR A 3 7.74 10.00 13.76
C THR A 3 8.68 10.34 12.60
N PHE A 4 9.72 9.53 12.39
CA PHE A 4 10.67 9.72 11.30
C PHE A 4 9.99 9.54 9.93
N THR A 5 9.18 8.47 9.79
CA THR A 5 8.37 8.22 8.60
C THR A 5 7.40 9.37 8.32
N PHE A 6 6.80 9.96 9.36
CA PHE A 6 5.94 11.15 9.21
C PHE A 6 6.72 12.36 8.70
N LEU A 7 7.86 12.68 9.33
CA LEU A 7 8.68 13.85 9.00
C LEU A 7 9.23 13.81 7.57
N LEU A 8 9.59 12.63 7.06
CA LEU A 8 10.07 12.47 5.69
C LEU A 8 8.93 12.25 4.68
N GLY A 9 7.96 11.43 5.06
CA GLY A 9 6.89 11.00 4.17
C GLY A 9 5.91 12.10 3.81
N LEU A 10 5.53 12.95 4.77
CA LEU A 10 4.60 14.05 4.53
C LEU A 10 5.11 15.05 3.47
N PRO A 11 6.28 15.69 3.64
CA PRO A 11 6.77 16.66 2.66
C PRO A 11 7.04 16.02 1.30
N ALA A 12 7.56 14.79 1.29
CA ALA A 12 7.87 14.08 0.04
C ALA A 12 6.61 13.78 -0.78
N ASN A 13 5.55 13.24 -0.16
CA ASN A 13 4.30 12.96 -0.87
C ASN A 13 3.54 14.23 -1.27
N LEU A 14 3.59 15.30 -0.47
CA LEU A 14 3.02 16.60 -0.85
C LEU A 14 3.75 17.19 -2.07
N LEU A 15 5.07 17.10 -2.12
CA LEU A 15 5.86 17.55 -3.27
C LEU A 15 5.52 16.75 -4.53
N VAL A 16 5.47 15.41 -4.42
CA VAL A 16 5.11 14.53 -5.54
C VAL A 16 3.69 14.82 -6.02
N LEU A 17 2.73 15.00 -5.10
CA LEU A 17 1.36 15.39 -5.42
C LEU A 17 1.32 16.72 -6.18
N PHE A 18 2.04 17.73 -5.71
CA PHE A 18 2.13 19.04 -6.37
C PHE A 18 2.69 18.92 -7.79
N VAL A 19 3.75 18.13 -7.98
CA VAL A 19 4.35 17.87 -9.30
C VAL A 19 3.35 17.19 -10.24
N TYR A 20 2.61 16.19 -9.76
CA TYR A 20 1.60 15.49 -10.56
C TYR A 20 0.40 16.36 -10.90
N VAL A 21 -0.10 17.17 -9.98
CA VAL A 21 -1.17 18.15 -10.24
C VAL A 21 -0.73 19.14 -11.30
N ARG A 22 0.46 19.75 -11.14
CA ARG A 22 1.03 20.68 -12.14
C ARG A 22 1.23 20.01 -13.50
N LYS A 23 1.64 18.74 -13.52
CA LYS A 23 1.78 17.95 -14.75
C LYS A 23 0.43 17.67 -15.41
N ALA A 24 -0.60 17.35 -14.64
CA ALA A 24 -1.96 17.14 -15.12
C ALA A 24 -2.52 18.42 -15.77
N CYS A 25 -2.37 19.56 -15.10
CA CYS A 25 -2.81 20.86 -15.64
C CYS A 25 -2.10 21.23 -16.95
N LYS A 26 -0.78 20.93 -17.08
CA LYS A 26 0.00 21.33 -18.26
C LYS A 26 -0.05 20.37 -19.45
N ARG A 27 -0.13 19.05 -19.19
CA ARG A 27 0.05 18.00 -20.22
C ARG A 27 -1.16 17.07 -20.36
N GLY A 28 -2.23 17.38 -19.63
CA GLY A 28 -3.43 16.56 -19.54
C GLY A 28 -3.26 15.34 -18.64
N THR A 29 -4.38 14.71 -18.33
CA THR A 29 -4.47 13.59 -17.39
C THR A 29 -4.23 12.25 -18.10
N THR A 30 -3.00 11.73 -18.02
CA THR A 30 -2.69 10.36 -18.47
C THR A 30 -3.08 9.32 -17.40
N PRO A 31 -3.33 8.04 -17.76
CA PRO A 31 -3.61 6.99 -16.80
C PRO A 31 -2.66 6.92 -15.61
N ASN A 32 -1.33 6.91 -15.86
CA ASN A 32 -0.33 6.88 -14.79
C ASN A 32 -0.36 8.09 -13.86
N VAL A 33 -0.84 9.25 -14.33
CA VAL A 33 -1.00 10.43 -13.47
C VAL A 33 -2.19 10.24 -12.52
N VAL A 34 -3.28 9.61 -12.97
CA VAL A 34 -4.42 9.28 -12.11
C VAL A 34 -4.03 8.27 -11.04
N TYR A 35 -3.31 7.20 -11.42
CA TYR A 35 -2.84 6.19 -10.47
C TYR A 35 -1.84 6.75 -9.48
N ALA A 36 -0.87 7.55 -9.94
CA ALA A 36 0.09 8.20 -9.06
C ALA A 36 -0.58 9.22 -8.11
N PHE A 37 -1.59 9.94 -8.58
CA PHE A 37 -2.38 10.83 -7.72
C PHE A 37 -3.08 10.05 -6.59
N ASN A 38 -3.72 8.93 -6.90
CA ASN A 38 -4.35 8.06 -5.90
C ASN A 38 -3.32 7.42 -4.96
N LEU A 39 -2.13 7.05 -5.47
CA LEU A 39 -1.02 6.58 -4.65
C LEU A 39 -0.58 7.64 -3.63
N CYS A 40 -0.41 8.90 -4.06
CA CYS A 40 -0.09 10.00 -3.15
C CYS A 40 -1.19 10.21 -2.10
N LEU A 41 -2.47 10.14 -2.49
CA LEU A 41 -3.58 10.26 -1.53
C LEU A 41 -3.55 9.14 -0.50
N ALA A 42 -3.32 7.89 -0.92
CA ALA A 42 -3.18 6.76 -0.02
C ALA A 42 -1.99 6.94 0.93
N ASN A 43 -0.83 7.37 0.42
CA ASN A 43 0.36 7.63 1.25
C ASN A 43 0.14 8.79 2.23
N LEU A 44 -0.50 9.89 1.81
CA LEU A 44 -0.81 11.02 2.69
C LEU A 44 -1.80 10.63 3.79
N ALA A 45 -2.81 9.83 3.46
CA ALA A 45 -3.72 9.28 4.44
C ALA A 45 -2.96 8.39 5.43
N LEU A 46 -2.11 7.47 4.95
CA LEU A 46 -1.27 6.61 5.81
C LEU A 46 -0.42 7.45 6.77
N VAL A 47 0.25 8.49 6.26
CA VAL A 47 1.08 9.43 7.03
C VAL A 47 0.29 10.15 8.11
N ALA A 48 -0.90 10.64 7.78
CA ALA A 48 -1.76 11.37 8.73
C ALA A 48 -2.13 10.51 9.96
N TRP A 49 -2.19 9.18 9.80
CA TRP A 49 -2.48 8.22 10.87
C TRP A 49 -1.24 7.77 11.67
N LEU A 50 -0.01 8.05 11.22
CA LEU A 50 1.22 7.64 11.91
C LEU A 50 1.46 8.32 13.27
N PRO A 51 1.16 9.62 13.46
CA PRO A 51 1.27 10.26 14.77
C PRO A 51 0.39 9.58 15.83
N ILE A 52 -0.83 9.18 15.45
CA ILE A 52 -1.73 8.43 16.33
C ILE A 52 -1.13 7.05 16.66
N LYS A 53 -0.54 6.34 15.68
CA LYS A 53 0.17 5.07 15.93
C LYS A 53 1.36 5.23 16.87
N ALA A 54 2.07 6.35 16.74
CA ALA A 54 3.21 6.67 17.60
C ALA A 54 2.74 6.84 19.05
N VAL A 55 1.72 7.67 19.29
CA VAL A 55 1.15 7.89 20.62
C VAL A 55 0.63 6.59 21.22
N GLU A 56 -0.09 5.77 20.44
CA GLU A 56 -0.53 4.45 20.88
C GLU A 56 0.65 3.57 21.32
N THR A 57 1.74 3.56 20.55
CA THR A 57 2.91 2.75 20.86
C THR A 57 3.62 3.20 22.13
N PHE A 58 3.65 4.50 22.43
CA PHE A 58 4.32 5.04 23.62
C PHE A 58 3.45 5.07 24.88
N ARG A 59 2.15 5.33 24.75
CA ARG A 59 1.24 5.61 25.88
C ARG A 59 0.06 4.64 25.97
N GLY A 60 -0.04 3.67 25.06
CA GLY A 60 -1.24 2.87 24.87
C GLY A 60 -2.36 3.64 24.17
N TRP A 61 -3.42 2.94 23.81
CA TRP A 61 -4.60 3.51 23.18
C TRP A 61 -5.42 4.32 24.19
N LYS A 62 -5.45 5.66 24.00
CA LYS A 62 -6.18 6.60 24.87
C LYS A 62 -7.41 7.23 24.21
N LEU A 63 -7.63 6.97 22.93
CA LEU A 63 -8.81 7.44 22.21
C LEU A 63 -10.04 6.59 22.54
N PRO A 64 -11.27 7.09 22.31
CA PRO A 64 -12.47 6.31 22.55
C PRO A 64 -12.43 4.94 21.82
N PRO A 65 -13.01 3.87 22.39
CA PRO A 65 -13.01 2.55 21.77
C PRO A 65 -13.59 2.53 20.35
N LEU A 66 -14.61 3.35 20.09
CA LEU A 66 -15.24 3.53 18.77
C LEU A 66 -14.27 4.06 17.69
N VAL A 67 -13.19 4.74 18.08
CA VAL A 67 -12.20 5.30 17.14
C VAL A 67 -11.22 4.23 16.68
N CYS A 68 -10.99 3.17 17.47
CA CYS A 68 -10.04 2.10 17.13
C CYS A 68 -10.34 1.37 15.81
N PRO A 69 -11.59 0.90 15.55
CA PRO A 69 -11.91 0.23 14.29
C PRO A 69 -11.82 1.20 13.11
N ILE A 70 -12.27 2.45 13.27
CA ILE A 70 -12.18 3.49 12.24
C ILE A 70 -10.72 3.77 11.89
N TYR A 71 -9.89 3.98 12.90
CA TYR A 71 -8.46 4.21 12.76
C TYR A 71 -7.77 3.06 12.02
N SER A 72 -7.99 1.82 12.48
CA SER A 72 -7.41 0.62 11.87
C SER A 72 -7.86 0.46 10.43
N PHE A 73 -9.14 0.70 10.16
CA PHE A 73 -9.71 0.64 8.82
C PHE A 73 -9.00 1.59 7.86
N PHE A 74 -8.87 2.87 8.20
CA PHE A 74 -8.23 3.84 7.32
C PHE A 74 -6.73 3.60 7.19
N LEU A 75 -6.06 3.17 8.26
CA LEU A 75 -4.64 2.84 8.25
C LEU A 75 -4.35 1.69 7.27
N PHE A 76 -5.07 0.58 7.39
CA PHE A 76 -4.89 -0.58 6.50
C PHE A 76 -5.43 -0.31 5.09
N SER A 77 -6.51 0.48 4.94
CA SER A 77 -7.03 0.88 3.63
C SER A 77 -6.00 1.69 2.86
N SER A 78 -5.32 2.60 3.56
CA SER A 78 -4.26 3.42 2.97
C SER A 78 -3.06 2.55 2.58
N LEU A 79 -2.65 1.60 3.44
CA LEU A 79 -1.53 0.70 3.19
C LEU A 79 -1.76 -0.21 1.97
N TYR A 80 -2.90 -0.90 1.90
CA TYR A 80 -3.23 -1.77 0.77
C TYR A 80 -3.63 -0.97 -0.48
N GLY A 81 -4.26 0.19 -0.31
CA GLY A 81 -4.51 1.13 -1.40
C GLY A 81 -3.21 1.54 -2.09
N SER A 82 -2.19 1.95 -1.32
CA SER A 82 -0.87 2.26 -1.87
C SER A 82 -0.27 1.07 -2.63
N CYS A 83 -0.39 -0.16 -2.11
CA CYS A 83 0.07 -1.40 -2.76
C CYS A 83 -0.60 -1.65 -4.13
N LEU A 84 -1.92 -1.43 -4.24
CA LEU A 84 -2.63 -1.59 -5.50
C LEU A 84 -2.30 -0.46 -6.49
N PHE A 85 -2.17 0.78 -6.02
CA PHE A 85 -1.85 1.91 -6.91
C PHE A 85 -0.42 1.88 -7.42
N ILE A 86 0.56 1.47 -6.61
CA ILE A 86 1.94 1.27 -7.09
C ILE A 86 2.00 0.16 -8.15
N THR A 87 1.17 -0.87 -8.03
CA THR A 87 0.99 -1.90 -9.07
C THR A 87 0.40 -1.30 -10.34
N ALA A 88 -0.69 -0.53 -10.22
CA ALA A 88 -1.32 0.13 -11.37
C ALA A 88 -0.37 1.08 -12.10
N VAL A 89 0.45 1.85 -11.37
CA VAL A 89 1.52 2.69 -11.94
C VAL A 89 2.55 1.82 -12.68
N THR A 90 2.96 0.69 -12.11
CA THR A 90 3.92 -0.24 -12.74
C THR A 90 3.36 -0.88 -14.02
N VAL A 91 2.12 -1.34 -13.98
CA VAL A 91 1.42 -1.89 -15.15
C VAL A 91 1.28 -0.83 -16.23
N GLY A 92 0.83 0.37 -15.87
CA GLY A 92 0.67 1.46 -16.82
C GLY A 92 2.00 1.92 -17.42
N ARG A 93 3.11 1.89 -16.65
CA ARG A 93 4.48 2.08 -17.17
C ARG A 93 4.83 0.99 -18.18
N TYR A 94 4.62 -0.28 -17.85
CA TYR A 94 4.87 -1.39 -18.76
C TYR A 94 4.08 -1.25 -20.06
N LEU A 95 2.77 -0.98 -19.98
CA LEU A 95 1.91 -0.79 -21.15
C LEU A 95 2.39 0.38 -22.02
N SER A 96 2.85 1.47 -21.41
CA SER A 96 3.37 2.63 -22.16
C SER A 96 4.65 2.33 -22.96
N ILE A 97 5.47 1.37 -22.50
CA ILE A 97 6.73 0.98 -23.14
C ILE A 97 6.49 -0.14 -24.16
N ALA A 98 5.76 -1.18 -23.77
CA ALA A 98 5.55 -2.37 -24.60
C ALA A 98 4.49 -2.16 -25.68
N PHE A 99 3.46 -1.35 -25.40
CA PHE A 99 2.29 -1.19 -26.28
C PHE A 99 1.86 0.28 -26.41
N PRO A 100 2.71 1.17 -26.96
CA PRO A 100 2.47 2.60 -26.98
C PRO A 100 1.19 3.01 -27.73
N ILE A 101 0.82 2.30 -28.79
CA ILE A 101 -0.40 2.55 -29.57
C ILE A 101 -1.65 2.21 -28.73
N ILE A 102 -1.65 1.05 -28.08
CA ILE A 102 -2.74 0.61 -27.19
C ILE A 102 -2.83 1.55 -25.99
N TYR A 103 -1.70 1.91 -25.38
CA TYR A 103 -1.66 2.84 -24.25
C TYR A 103 -2.21 4.23 -24.63
N LYS A 104 -1.94 4.71 -25.86
CA LYS A 104 -2.52 5.97 -26.36
C LYS A 104 -4.04 5.90 -26.50
N ARG A 105 -4.59 4.75 -26.91
CA ARG A 105 -6.05 4.53 -26.98
C ARG A 105 -6.68 4.36 -25.58
N TYR A 106 -5.97 3.70 -24.67
CA TYR A 106 -6.32 3.53 -23.27
C TYR A 106 -6.18 4.83 -22.44
N ARG A 107 -5.64 5.90 -23.02
CA ARG A 107 -5.32 7.17 -22.35
C ARG A 107 -6.54 7.93 -21.82
N HIS A 108 -7.77 7.51 -22.13
CA HIS A 108 -8.97 8.16 -21.62
C HIS A 108 -9.00 8.11 -20.08
N ALA A 109 -8.90 9.29 -19.46
CA ALA A 109 -8.88 9.45 -18.00
C ALA A 109 -10.07 8.74 -17.32
N ARG A 110 -11.22 8.62 -17.99
CA ARG A 110 -12.40 7.88 -17.49
C ARG A 110 -12.09 6.43 -17.12
N ILE A 111 -11.35 5.70 -17.96
CA ILE A 111 -11.02 4.29 -17.70
C ILE A 111 -10.10 4.21 -16.47
N SER A 112 -9.12 5.09 -16.37
CA SER A 112 -8.21 5.13 -15.23
C SER A 112 -8.92 5.51 -13.94
N CYS A 113 -9.87 6.45 -13.98
CA CYS A 113 -10.71 6.77 -12.83
C CYS A 113 -11.59 5.58 -12.42
N LEU A 114 -12.22 4.88 -13.37
CA LEU A 114 -13.01 3.68 -13.08
C LEU A 114 -12.16 2.60 -12.41
N ILE A 115 -10.95 2.37 -12.92
CA ILE A 115 -10.02 1.40 -12.32
C ILE A 115 -9.60 1.86 -10.92
N SER A 116 -9.30 3.13 -10.71
CA SER A 116 -9.03 3.64 -9.36
C SER A 116 -10.19 3.42 -8.40
N ILE A 117 -11.44 3.65 -8.85
CA ILE A 117 -12.64 3.39 -8.05
C ILE A 117 -12.74 1.90 -7.71
N VAL A 118 -12.52 1.01 -8.68
CA VAL A 118 -12.54 -0.44 -8.45
C VAL A 118 -11.45 -0.87 -7.47
N LEU A 119 -10.23 -0.35 -7.58
CA LEU A 119 -9.13 -0.67 -6.65
C LEU A 119 -9.45 -0.20 -5.23
N TRP A 120 -10.00 1.00 -5.06
CA TRP A 120 -10.45 1.49 -3.75
C TRP A 120 -11.60 0.65 -3.19
N ALA A 121 -12.61 0.35 -4.02
CA ALA A 121 -13.75 -0.45 -3.63
C ALA A 121 -13.33 -1.86 -3.20
N LEU A 122 -12.36 -2.46 -3.89
CA LEU A 122 -11.79 -3.75 -3.54
C LEU A 122 -11.15 -3.70 -2.15
N VAL A 123 -10.28 -2.72 -1.88
CA VAL A 123 -9.66 -2.55 -0.55
C VAL A 123 -10.72 -2.34 0.54
N ILE A 124 -11.66 -1.42 0.29
CA ILE A 124 -12.74 -1.10 1.24
C ILE A 124 -13.60 -2.33 1.52
N LEU A 125 -13.94 -3.12 0.52
CA LEU A 125 -14.78 -4.32 0.65
C LEU A 125 -14.10 -5.38 1.51
N HIS A 126 -12.85 -5.74 1.19
CA HIS A 126 -12.08 -6.72 1.98
C HIS A 126 -11.98 -6.26 3.43
N LEU A 127 -11.57 -5.01 3.68
CA LEU A 127 -11.41 -4.49 5.04
C LEU A 127 -12.74 -4.37 5.79
N SER A 128 -13.83 -4.02 5.11
CA SER A 128 -15.16 -3.96 5.73
C SER A 128 -15.60 -5.36 6.18
N PHE A 129 -15.34 -6.38 5.36
CA PHE A 129 -15.61 -7.76 5.73
C PHE A 129 -14.76 -8.19 6.93
N ALA A 130 -13.49 -7.79 7.01
CA ALA A 130 -12.68 -8.03 8.21
C ALA A 130 -13.22 -7.35 9.46
N LEU A 131 -13.61 -6.08 9.37
CA LEU A 131 -14.20 -5.39 10.52
C LEU A 131 -15.47 -6.07 11.03
N VAL A 132 -16.31 -6.55 10.11
CA VAL A 132 -17.56 -7.26 10.45
C VAL A 132 -17.26 -8.64 11.04
N ALA A 133 -16.34 -9.40 10.44
CA ALA A 133 -15.88 -10.69 10.95
C ALA A 133 -15.24 -10.57 12.34
N GLU A 134 -14.60 -9.44 12.61
CA GLU A 134 -14.06 -9.04 13.92
C GLU A 134 -15.14 -8.46 14.86
N GLN A 135 -16.44 -8.61 14.55
CA GLN A 135 -17.59 -8.15 15.36
C GLN A 135 -17.54 -6.65 15.74
N GLY A 136 -17.04 -5.80 14.84
CA GLY A 136 -17.01 -4.35 15.06
C GLY A 136 -15.92 -3.86 16.01
N ALA A 137 -14.88 -4.66 16.23
CA ALA A 137 -13.64 -4.34 16.94
C ALA A 137 -13.67 -3.13 17.90
N TYR A 138 -14.49 -3.22 18.95
CA TYR A 138 -14.35 -2.41 20.17
C TYR A 138 -13.11 -2.81 20.98
N PHE A 139 -12.19 -3.59 20.41
CA PHE A 139 -11.11 -4.28 21.11
C PHE A 139 -9.92 -3.35 21.33
N VAL A 140 -10.12 -2.43 22.26
CA VAL A 140 -9.07 -1.97 23.14
C VAL A 140 -8.79 -3.12 24.08
N SER A 141 -7.79 -3.95 23.78
CA SER A 141 -7.39 -4.99 24.73
C SER A 141 -6.49 -4.37 25.79
N THR A 142 -6.91 -4.48 27.05
CA THR A 142 -6.16 -4.04 28.23
C THR A 142 -5.31 -5.20 28.71
N SER A 143 -4.01 -5.19 28.41
CA SER A 143 -3.04 -6.08 29.05
C SER A 143 -2.40 -5.33 30.22
N GLY A 144 -2.98 -5.48 31.42
CA GLY A 144 -2.53 -4.74 32.59
C GLY A 144 -2.71 -3.22 32.43
N VAL A 145 -1.62 -2.44 32.53
CA VAL A 145 -1.63 -0.96 32.53
C VAL A 145 -1.71 -0.36 31.11
N THR A 146 -1.55 -1.17 30.04
CA THR A 146 -1.50 -0.69 28.65
C THR A 146 -2.64 -1.26 27.80
N SER A 147 -3.35 -0.35 27.14
CA SER A 147 -4.38 -0.63 26.15
C SER A 147 -3.77 -0.66 24.74
N THR A 148 -4.06 -1.67 23.93
CA THR A 148 -3.69 -1.69 22.50
C THR A 148 -4.91 -1.76 21.61
N CYS A 149 -4.93 -0.98 20.53
CA CYS A 149 -5.93 -1.09 19.49
C CYS A 149 -5.46 -2.17 18.50
N TYR A 150 -6.29 -3.20 18.28
CA TYR A 150 -6.03 -4.27 17.32
C TYR A 150 -4.84 -5.19 17.70
N GLY A 151 -5.01 -6.03 18.72
CA GLY A 151 -3.91 -6.85 19.26
C GLY A 151 -4.25 -8.24 19.79
N ILE A 152 -5.39 -8.42 20.46
CA ILE A 152 -5.72 -9.68 21.17
C ILE A 152 -7.04 -10.22 20.65
N PHE A 153 -7.05 -11.50 20.26
CA PHE A 153 -8.19 -12.19 19.66
C PHE A 153 -8.41 -13.53 20.36
N ASN A 154 -9.67 -13.91 20.59
CA ASN A 154 -10.04 -15.23 21.12
C ASN A 154 -9.98 -16.30 20.01
N GLU A 155 -9.95 -17.58 20.37
CA GLU A 155 -9.83 -18.71 19.41
C GLU A 155 -10.92 -18.72 18.34
N SER A 156 -12.19 -18.50 18.74
CA SER A 156 -13.32 -18.46 17.80
C SER A 156 -13.24 -17.30 16.80
N GLN A 157 -12.65 -16.18 17.21
CA GLN A 157 -12.42 -15.04 16.33
C GLN A 157 -11.24 -15.31 15.40
N LEU A 158 -10.20 -15.94 15.92
CA LEU A 158 -9.00 -16.29 15.16
C LEU A 158 -9.31 -17.28 14.03
N ALA A 159 -10.24 -18.22 14.27
CA ALA A 159 -10.73 -19.16 13.27
C ALA A 159 -11.34 -18.49 12.03
N VAL A 160 -11.96 -17.31 12.17
CA VAL A 160 -12.50 -16.52 11.04
C VAL A 160 -11.47 -15.54 10.49
N LEU A 161 -10.66 -14.95 11.38
CA LEU A 161 -9.75 -13.86 11.05
C LEU A 161 -8.49 -14.32 10.32
N LEU A 162 -7.96 -15.51 10.62
CA LEU A 162 -6.76 -16.03 9.94
C LEU A 162 -7.00 -16.32 8.46
N PRO A 163 -8.05 -17.07 8.05
CA PRO A 163 -8.35 -17.28 6.64
C PRO A 163 -8.54 -15.97 5.88
N LEU A 164 -9.21 -14.99 6.52
CA LEU A 164 -9.47 -13.70 5.91
C LEU A 164 -8.19 -12.86 5.75
N ARG A 165 -7.31 -12.84 6.75
CA ARG A 165 -5.99 -12.19 6.62
C ARG A 165 -5.13 -12.83 5.55
N LEU A 166 -5.18 -14.16 5.41
CA LEU A 166 -4.49 -14.87 4.34
C LEU A 166 -5.06 -14.47 2.98
N GLU A 167 -6.38 -14.47 2.83
CA GLU A 167 -7.09 -14.06 1.62
C GLU A 167 -6.68 -12.64 1.19
N MET A 168 -6.74 -11.67 2.11
CA MET A 168 -6.27 -10.31 1.85
C MET A 168 -4.80 -10.27 1.45
N SER A 169 -3.95 -11.04 2.12
CA SER A 169 -2.52 -11.09 1.77
C SER A 169 -2.30 -11.62 0.35
N ILE A 170 -3.08 -12.62 -0.07
CA ILE A 170 -3.02 -13.17 -1.42
C ILE A 170 -3.49 -12.14 -2.46
N VAL A 171 -4.69 -11.57 -2.26
CA VAL A 171 -5.33 -10.69 -3.24
C VAL A 171 -4.71 -9.29 -3.28
N LEU A 172 -4.40 -8.71 -2.11
CA LEU A 172 -3.93 -7.33 -1.96
C LEU A 172 -2.41 -7.19 -1.92
N PHE A 173 -1.65 -8.30 -1.88
CA PHE A 173 -0.19 -8.26 -1.93
C PHE A 173 0.45 -9.29 -2.86
N PHE A 174 0.22 -10.59 -2.73
CA PHE A 174 0.94 -11.58 -3.56
C PHE A 174 0.58 -11.47 -5.04
N LEU A 175 -0.70 -11.29 -5.36
CA LEU A 175 -1.14 -11.03 -6.74
C LEU A 175 -0.51 -9.72 -7.28
N PRO A 176 -0.60 -8.56 -6.59
CA PRO A 176 0.15 -7.34 -6.92
C PRO A 176 1.66 -7.54 -7.10
N LEU A 177 2.31 -8.33 -6.25
CA LEU A 177 3.74 -8.64 -6.33
C LEU A 177 4.06 -9.43 -7.60
N ILE A 178 3.27 -10.45 -7.94
CA ILE A 178 3.45 -11.25 -9.16
C ILE A 178 3.30 -10.36 -10.39
N VAL A 179 2.24 -9.54 -10.45
CA VAL A 179 1.98 -8.61 -11.56
C VAL A 179 3.11 -7.60 -11.70
N THR A 180 3.54 -6.99 -10.59
CA THR A 180 4.65 -6.03 -10.55
C THR A 180 5.95 -6.67 -10.98
N SER A 181 6.26 -7.88 -10.52
CA SER A 181 7.46 -8.64 -10.89
C SER A 181 7.48 -8.93 -12.39
N PHE A 182 6.37 -9.47 -12.92
CA PHE A 182 6.23 -9.73 -14.35
C PHE A 182 6.43 -8.45 -15.17
N CYS A 183 5.72 -7.37 -14.81
CA CYS A 183 5.81 -6.09 -15.50
C CYS A 183 7.23 -5.51 -15.44
N THR A 184 7.90 -5.58 -14.29
CA THR A 184 9.28 -5.11 -14.11
C THR A 184 10.27 -5.92 -14.94
N LEU A 185 10.20 -7.26 -14.94
CA LEU A 185 11.05 -8.12 -15.77
C LEU A 185 10.87 -7.81 -17.27
N ARG A 186 9.62 -7.66 -17.72
CA ARG A 186 9.32 -7.29 -19.11
C ARG A 186 9.78 -5.87 -19.44
N CYS A 187 9.66 -4.91 -18.53
CA CYS A 187 10.22 -3.57 -18.71
C CYS A 187 11.74 -3.62 -18.86
N VAL A 188 12.43 -4.35 -17.98
CA VAL A 188 13.89 -4.47 -18.00
C VAL A 188 14.36 -5.06 -19.32
N THR A 189 13.76 -6.16 -19.76
CA THR A 189 14.12 -6.82 -21.03
C THR A 189 13.89 -5.92 -22.24
N LEU A 190 12.77 -5.20 -22.30
CA LEU A 190 12.47 -4.27 -23.40
C LEU A 190 13.41 -3.07 -23.42
N VAL A 191 13.66 -2.46 -22.26
CA VAL A 191 14.54 -1.29 -22.14
C VAL A 191 15.98 -1.66 -22.45
N TRP A 192 16.43 -2.85 -22.05
CA TRP A 192 17.77 -3.34 -22.36
C TRP A 192 18.01 -3.42 -23.87
N ARG A 193 17.06 -4.01 -24.61
CA ARG A 193 17.10 -4.17 -26.07
C ARG A 193 16.80 -2.88 -26.86
N SER A 194 16.25 -1.86 -26.23
CA SER A 194 15.88 -0.60 -26.90
C SER A 194 17.10 0.25 -27.30
N HIS A 195 16.92 1.17 -28.25
CA HIS A 195 17.90 2.21 -28.59
C HIS A 195 17.77 3.48 -27.72
N LEU A 196 17.20 3.36 -26.51
CA LEU A 196 17.11 4.47 -25.58
C LEU A 196 18.51 4.99 -25.20
N GLN A 197 18.63 6.30 -25.03
CA GLN A 197 19.82 6.94 -24.49
C GLN A 197 20.20 6.31 -23.13
N PRO A 198 21.50 6.12 -22.82
CA PRO A 198 21.93 5.44 -21.58
C PRO A 198 21.32 6.01 -20.30
N MET A 199 21.19 7.34 -20.21
CA MET A 199 20.53 8.01 -19.08
C MET A 199 19.04 7.65 -18.96
N GLY A 200 18.33 7.58 -20.09
CA GLY A 200 16.93 7.18 -20.13
C GLY A 200 16.73 5.73 -19.71
N LYS A 201 17.60 4.83 -20.18
CA LYS A 201 17.60 3.41 -19.75
C LYS A 201 17.80 3.31 -18.24
N ARG A 202 18.85 3.94 -17.71
CA ARG A 202 19.16 3.92 -16.28
C ARG A 202 17.97 4.41 -15.46
N ARG A 203 17.35 5.53 -15.83
CA ARG A 203 16.18 6.06 -15.12
C ARG A 203 15.02 5.06 -15.08
N VAL A 204 14.63 4.50 -16.22
CA VAL A 204 13.49 3.56 -16.27
C VAL A 204 13.78 2.29 -15.48
N LEU A 205 15.01 1.76 -15.58
CA LEU A 205 15.44 0.58 -14.83
C LEU A 205 15.49 0.85 -13.33
N THR A 206 16.05 1.98 -12.91
CA THR A 206 16.10 2.39 -11.50
C THR A 206 14.70 2.46 -10.93
N VAL A 207 13.76 3.16 -11.59
CA VAL A 207 12.37 3.26 -11.12
C VAL A 207 11.71 1.89 -11.04
N ALA A 208 11.88 1.03 -12.06
CA ALA A 208 11.25 -0.29 -12.08
C ALA A 208 11.78 -1.25 -11.00
N LEU A 209 13.11 -1.33 -10.84
CA LEU A 209 13.74 -2.20 -9.87
C LEU A 209 13.51 -1.74 -8.43
N SER A 210 13.54 -0.44 -8.18
CA SER A 210 13.27 0.10 -6.85
C SER A 210 11.80 -0.01 -6.46
N THR A 211 10.86 0.12 -7.40
CA THR A 211 9.44 -0.22 -7.16
C THR A 211 9.31 -1.66 -6.66
N LEU A 212 9.98 -2.61 -7.32
CA LEU A 212 9.98 -4.01 -6.89
C LEU A 212 10.66 -4.20 -5.52
N ALA A 213 11.74 -3.48 -5.25
CA ALA A 213 12.40 -3.51 -3.95
C ALA A 213 11.48 -3.02 -2.82
N VAL A 214 10.67 -1.98 -3.06
CA VAL A 214 9.66 -1.50 -2.10
C VAL A 214 8.63 -2.58 -1.78
N PHE A 215 8.17 -3.36 -2.76
CA PHE A 215 7.28 -4.51 -2.49
C PHE A 215 7.91 -5.53 -1.55
N VAL A 216 9.15 -5.94 -1.85
CA VAL A 216 9.85 -6.99 -1.10
C VAL A 216 10.24 -6.52 0.29
N VAL A 217 10.78 -5.31 0.42
CA VAL A 217 11.31 -4.80 1.69
C VAL A 217 10.20 -4.25 2.57
N CYS A 218 9.25 -3.50 2.01
CA CYS A 218 8.23 -2.83 2.82
C CYS A 218 7.03 -3.73 3.09
N TYR A 219 6.46 -4.35 2.06
CA TYR A 219 5.17 -5.04 2.18
C TYR A 219 5.28 -6.54 2.49
N ALA A 220 6.32 -7.22 2.00
CA ALA A 220 6.45 -8.67 2.16
C ALA A 220 6.54 -9.14 3.62
N PRO A 221 7.29 -8.49 4.53
CA PRO A 221 7.38 -8.96 5.92
C PRO A 221 6.01 -9.00 6.61
N TYR A 222 5.21 -7.93 6.45
CA TYR A 222 3.89 -7.85 7.05
C TYR A 222 2.94 -8.92 6.49
N ASN A 223 2.96 -9.11 5.18
CA ASN A 223 2.13 -10.11 4.51
C ASN A 223 2.56 -11.56 4.80
N ALA A 224 3.86 -11.82 4.89
CA ALA A 224 4.38 -13.11 5.34
C ALA A 224 3.90 -13.46 6.76
N SER A 225 3.73 -12.45 7.64
CA SER A 225 3.19 -12.68 8.98
C SER A 225 1.74 -13.19 8.96
N HIS A 226 0.95 -12.88 7.93
CA HIS A 226 -0.40 -13.42 7.75
C HIS A 226 -0.36 -14.88 7.35
N VAL A 227 0.53 -15.25 6.43
CA VAL A 227 0.75 -16.65 6.02
C VAL A 227 1.22 -17.49 7.20
N VAL A 228 2.25 -17.05 7.91
CA VAL A 228 2.77 -17.77 9.08
C VAL A 228 1.72 -17.86 10.18
N GLY A 229 0.98 -16.78 10.44
CA GLY A 229 -0.09 -16.82 11.43
C GLY A 229 -1.23 -17.76 11.07
N PHE A 230 -1.56 -17.90 9.79
CA PHE A 230 -2.54 -18.89 9.33
C PHE A 230 -2.02 -20.33 9.51
N VAL A 231 -0.78 -20.61 9.09
CA VAL A 231 -0.19 -21.95 9.20
C VAL A 231 -0.01 -22.40 10.65
N LEU A 232 0.35 -21.48 11.54
CA LEU A 232 0.53 -21.77 12.96
C LEU A 232 -0.74 -21.59 13.80
N GLU A 233 -1.86 -21.25 13.17
CA GLU A 233 -3.14 -20.99 13.83
C GLU A 233 -3.06 -19.99 15.00
N GLN A 234 -2.13 -19.02 14.92
CA GLN A 234 -1.86 -18.04 15.98
C GLN A 234 -1.56 -16.64 15.45
N SER A 235 -1.79 -15.61 16.27
CA SER A 235 -1.29 -14.27 15.99
C SER A 235 0.21 -14.19 16.32
N VAL A 236 1.05 -14.05 15.31
CA VAL A 236 2.50 -13.95 15.52
C VAL A 236 2.92 -12.59 16.09
N GLU A 237 3.70 -12.60 17.17
CA GLU A 237 4.20 -11.39 17.86
C GLU A 237 4.97 -10.45 16.94
N TRP A 238 5.77 -11.01 16.03
CA TRP A 238 6.62 -10.23 15.15
C TRP A 238 5.85 -9.46 14.06
N ARG A 239 4.55 -9.70 13.89
CA ARG A 239 3.67 -8.95 12.97
C ARG A 239 3.72 -7.44 13.22
N ARG A 240 3.80 -7.02 14.49
CA ARG A 240 3.88 -5.60 14.85
C ARG A 240 5.16 -4.96 14.33
N TYR A 241 6.29 -5.67 14.39
CA TYR A 241 7.56 -5.18 13.83
C TYR A 241 7.55 -5.23 12.31
N ALA A 242 6.96 -6.26 11.71
CA ALA A 242 6.80 -6.36 10.27
C ALA A 242 5.95 -5.22 9.67
N MET A 243 4.95 -4.72 10.41
CA MET A 243 4.19 -3.53 10.00
C MET A 243 5.06 -2.27 9.86
N LEU A 244 6.14 -2.16 10.64
CA LEU A 244 7.07 -1.01 10.57
C LEU A 244 7.79 -0.94 9.23
N THR A 245 8.03 -2.06 8.55
CA THR A 245 8.62 -2.02 7.22
C THR A 245 7.61 -1.50 6.20
N SER A 246 6.33 -1.81 6.35
CA SER A 246 5.29 -1.40 5.40
C SER A 246 5.07 0.11 5.36
N ILE A 247 5.24 0.80 6.49
CA ILE A 247 5.14 2.26 6.54
C ILE A 247 6.34 2.97 5.88
N CYS A 248 7.49 2.29 5.71
CA CYS A 248 8.64 2.87 5.04
C CYS A 248 8.39 3.15 3.55
N ASN A 249 7.38 2.50 2.94
CA ASN A 249 7.00 2.77 1.55
C ASN A 249 6.80 4.28 1.30
N VAL A 250 6.28 4.99 2.31
CA VAL A 250 5.80 6.35 2.17
C VAL A 250 6.94 7.32 1.83
N PHE A 251 8.13 7.12 2.41
CA PHE A 251 9.27 7.98 2.11
C PHE A 251 10.23 7.36 1.08
N LEU A 252 10.17 6.04 0.86
CA LEU A 252 10.99 5.39 -0.15
C LEU A 252 10.44 5.59 -1.57
N GLU A 253 9.11 5.62 -1.75
CA GLU A 253 8.49 5.76 -3.08
C GLU A 253 8.76 7.12 -3.74
N PRO A 254 8.67 8.28 -3.03
CA PRO A 254 9.02 9.56 -3.63
C PRO A 254 10.50 9.75 -4.03
N VAL A 255 11.39 8.94 -3.45
CA VAL A 255 12.85 8.99 -3.72
C VAL A 255 13.22 8.19 -4.98
N VAL A 256 12.32 7.31 -5.42
CA VAL A 256 12.46 6.38 -6.54
C VAL A 256 12.08 7.01 -7.88
#